data_AF-A0AA35RK93-F1
#
_entry.id   AF-A0AA35RK93-F1
#
_cell.length_a   1.000
_cell.length_b   1.000
_cell.length_c   1.000
_cell.angle_alpha   90.00
_cell.angle_beta   90.00
_cell.angle_gamma   90.00
#
_symmetry.space_group_name_H-M   'P 1'
#
loop_
_entity.id
_entity.type
_entity.pdbx_description
1 polymer ?
#
loop_
_entity_poly.entity_id
_entity_poly.type
_entity_poly.pdbx_seq_one_letter_code
_entity_poly.pdbx_strand_id
1 'polypeptide(L)'
;MKLDMYEFCTTELQQKLSPMRTKFKEQEEKKMAQKAKLIAEGKLLGPKLAGAAAIAKKDENVEYEPFQFEDDVGSNNSGYYELAAVLTHKGRSSSSGPTSWVALKNGEWAKLDETRLLRTEDQY
;
A
#
# COMPACT_ATOMS: atom_id res chain seq x y z
N MET A 1 4.30 -0.39 -3.10
CA MET A 1 4.17 0.54 -4.25
C MET A 1 2.78 1.15 -4.20
N LYS A 2 2.64 2.44 -4.52
CA LYS A 2 1.41 3.22 -4.41
C LYS A 2 1.03 3.74 -5.80
N LEU A 3 -0.20 3.49 -6.24
CA LEU A 3 -0.73 4.03 -7.49
C LEU A 3 -1.32 5.41 -7.21
N ASP A 4 -0.95 6.39 -8.03
CA ASP A 4 -1.48 7.75 -7.97
C ASP A 4 -2.28 8.05 -9.23
N MET A 5 -3.58 8.28 -9.07
CA MET A 5 -4.49 8.53 -10.19
C MET A 5 -4.84 10.02 -10.37
N TYR A 6 -4.28 10.91 -9.55
CA TYR A 6 -4.68 12.33 -9.51
C TYR A 6 -4.63 13.04 -10.86
N GLU A 7 -3.58 12.80 -11.65
CA GLU A 7 -3.40 13.44 -12.95
C GLU A 7 -4.43 13.01 -14.00
N PHE A 8 -5.10 11.88 -13.78
CA PHE A 8 -6.15 11.36 -14.66
C PHE A 8 -7.56 11.80 -14.25
N CYS A 9 -7.69 12.51 -13.12
CA CYS A 9 -8.98 13.02 -12.62
C CYS A 9 -9.36 14.35 -13.29
N THR A 10 -10.65 14.70 -13.22
CA THR A 10 -11.13 16.05 -13.62
C THR A 10 -10.58 17.12 -12.69
N THR A 11 -10.49 18.37 -13.16
CA THR A 11 -10.01 19.51 -12.35
C THR A 11 -10.84 19.71 -11.07
N GLU A 12 -12.15 19.51 -11.15
CA GLU A 12 -13.04 19.55 -9.99
C GLU A 12 -12.67 18.47 -8.96
N LEU A 13 -12.48 17.23 -9.40
CA LEU A 13 -12.11 16.14 -8.50
C LEU A 13 -10.71 16.35 -7.92
N GLN A 14 -9.75 16.83 -8.72
CA GLN A 14 -8.40 17.18 -8.23
C GLN A 14 -8.45 18.19 -7.07
N GLN A 15 -9.33 19.21 -7.16
CA GLN A 15 -9.53 20.15 -6.06
C GLN A 15 -10.11 19.47 -4.82
N LYS A 16 -11.09 18.58 -4.97
CA LYS A 16 -11.66 17.79 -3.85
C LYS A 16 -10.64 16.86 -3.19
N LEU A 17 -9.71 16.29 -3.96
CA LEU A 17 -8.66 15.38 -3.45
C LEU A 17 -7.52 16.13 -2.74
N SER A 18 -7.32 17.41 -3.05
CA SER A 18 -6.16 18.19 -2.59
C SER A 18 -5.97 18.23 -1.06
N PRO A 19 -7.02 18.43 -0.23
CA PRO A 19 -6.85 18.51 1.23
C PRO A 19 -6.23 17.24 1.83
N MET A 20 -6.74 16.07 1.45
CA MET A 20 -6.23 14.79 1.94
C MET A 20 -4.83 14.49 1.40
N ARG A 21 -4.55 14.85 0.14
CA ARG A 21 -3.22 14.69 -0.45
C ARG A 21 -2.16 15.53 0.26
N THR A 22 -2.49 16.76 0.64
CA THR A 22 -1.60 17.61 1.46
C THR A 22 -1.33 16.97 2.82
N LYS A 23 -2.36 16.47 3.51
CA LYS A 23 -2.18 15.73 4.78
C LYS A 23 -1.25 14.53 4.63
N PHE A 24 -1.43 13.72 3.58
CA PHE A 24 -0.55 12.56 3.32
C PHE A 24 0.91 12.99 3.09
N LYS A 25 1.12 14.08 2.34
CA LYS A 25 2.46 14.61 2.10
C LYS A 25 3.14 15.04 3.39
N GLU A 26 2.43 15.78 4.24
CA GLU A 26 2.95 16.20 5.56
C GLU A 26 3.28 15.00 6.45
N GLN A 27 2.46 13.94 6.44
CA GLN A 27 2.72 12.72 7.21
C GLN A 27 3.98 12.00 6.72
N GLU A 28 4.16 11.87 5.41
CA GLU A 28 5.35 11.24 4.83
C GLU A 28 6.62 12.07 5.11
N GLU A 29 6.54 13.40 5.02
CA GLU A 29 7.63 14.30 5.40
C GLU A 29 8.00 14.17 6.88
N LYS A 30 7.00 14.13 7.78
CA LYS A 30 7.22 13.90 9.22
C LYS A 30 7.89 12.56 9.48
N LYS A 31 7.44 11.47 8.84
CA LYS A 31 8.06 10.14 8.94
C LYS A 31 9.49 10.14 8.43
N MET A 32 9.76 10.80 7.31
CA MET A 32 11.11 10.92 6.76
C MET A 32 12.04 11.70 7.68
N ALA A 33 11.56 12.81 8.25
CA ALA A 33 12.33 13.59 9.23
C ALA A 33 12.62 12.77 10.51
N GLN A 34 11.65 12.00 11.01
CA GLN A 34 11.86 11.09 12.15
C GLN A 34 12.89 10.01 11.83
N LYS A 35 12.80 9.36 10.66
CA LYS A 35 13.79 8.38 10.20
C LYS A 35 15.19 8.99 10.12
N ALA A 36 15.31 10.21 9.59
CA ALA A 36 16.58 10.91 9.50
C ALA A 36 17.20 11.18 10.89
N LYS A 37 16.38 11.58 11.88
CA LYS A 37 16.83 11.73 13.28
C LYS A 37 17.31 10.40 13.87
N LEU A 38 16.57 9.31 13.68
CA LEU A 38 16.96 7.98 14.19
C LEU A 38 18.26 7.45 13.56
N ILE A 39 18.49 7.76 12.27
CA ILE A 39 19.74 7.44 11.58
C ILE A 39 20.89 8.28 12.18
N ALA A 40 20.68 9.57 12.41
CA ALA A 40 21.69 10.45 13.03
C ALA A 40 22.04 10.02 14.46
N GLU A 41 21.07 9.48 15.21
CA GLU A 41 21.26 8.90 16.56
C GLU A 41 21.86 7.48 16.54
N GLY A 42 22.18 6.92 15.36
CA GLY A 42 22.77 5.58 15.24
C GLY A 42 21.81 4.42 15.55
N LYS A 43 20.51 4.68 15.71
CA LYS A 43 19.48 3.67 16.02
C LYS A 43 18.96 2.93 14.78
N LEU A 44 19.26 3.41 13.56
CA LEU A 44 18.94 2.75 12.29
C LEU A 44 20.18 2.59 11.41
N LEU A 45 20.46 1.35 10.97
CA LEU A 45 21.59 1.01 10.10
C LEU A 45 21.30 1.34 8.63
N GLY A 46 21.39 2.62 8.28
CA GLY A 46 21.49 3.13 6.89
C GLY A 46 20.31 2.85 5.95
N PRO A 47 20.34 3.42 4.72
CA PRO A 47 19.21 3.36 3.78
C PRO A 47 18.95 1.98 3.13
N LYS A 48 19.84 1.00 3.31
CA LYS A 48 19.89 -0.24 2.50
C LYS A 48 19.34 -1.51 3.16
N LEU A 49 18.73 -1.42 4.35
CA LEU A 49 18.08 -2.58 5.01
C LEU A 49 16.61 -2.34 5.36
N ALA A 50 15.95 -1.34 4.75
CA ALA A 50 14.53 -1.05 4.98
C ALA A 50 13.61 -1.73 3.95
N GLY A 51 13.98 -2.92 3.48
CA GLY A 51 13.06 -3.80 2.78
C GLY A 51 12.09 -4.43 3.78
N ALA A 52 10.86 -3.93 3.81
CA ALA A 52 9.66 -4.51 4.41
C ALA A 52 9.57 -4.75 5.94
N ALA A 53 10.65 -4.98 6.70
CA ALA A 53 10.49 -5.56 8.05
C ALA A 53 10.72 -4.64 9.28
N ALA A 54 11.31 -3.45 9.14
CA ALA A 54 11.85 -2.74 10.32
C ALA A 54 10.90 -1.73 11.02
N ILE A 55 9.66 -1.51 10.54
CA ILE A 55 8.72 -0.57 11.20
C ILE A 55 7.31 -1.18 11.28
N ALA A 56 7.23 -2.48 11.53
CA ALA A 56 5.97 -3.14 11.90
C ALA A 56 5.95 -3.45 13.40
N LYS A 57 6.37 -2.50 14.25
CA LYS A 57 5.82 -2.48 15.61
C LYS A 57 4.42 -1.92 15.47
N LYS A 58 3.43 -2.83 15.41
CA LYS A 58 2.01 -2.50 15.57
C LYS A 58 1.88 -1.70 16.87
N ASP A 59 1.72 -0.40 16.73
CA ASP A 59 1.13 0.39 17.79
C ASP A 59 -0.35 0.00 17.81
N GLU A 60 -0.88 -0.43 18.95
CA GLU A 60 -2.28 -0.84 19.08
C GLU A 60 -3.26 0.34 18.98
N ASN A 61 -2.75 1.58 18.94
CA ASN A 61 -3.51 2.82 18.72
C ASN A 61 -3.18 3.46 17.36
N VAL A 62 -3.55 2.81 16.26
CA VAL A 62 -3.55 3.46 14.94
C VAL A 62 -4.86 4.22 14.78
N GLU A 63 -4.80 5.54 14.88
CA GLU A 63 -5.90 6.42 14.49
C GLU A 63 -5.96 6.51 12.97
N TYR A 64 -7.14 6.23 12.40
CA TYR A 64 -7.35 6.22 10.94
C TYR A 64 -8.06 7.51 10.53
N GLU A 65 -7.51 8.18 9.51
CA GLU A 65 -8.22 9.27 8.83
C GLU A 65 -9.33 8.70 7.93
N PRO A 66 -10.44 9.44 7.74
CA PRO A 66 -11.49 9.06 6.79
C PRO A 66 -10.92 8.87 5.38
N PHE A 67 -11.39 7.84 4.66
CA PHE A 67 -10.95 7.53 3.29
C PHE A 67 -11.94 7.98 2.20
N GLN A 68 -13.15 8.37 2.59
CA GLN A 68 -14.24 8.75 1.69
C GLN A 68 -14.62 10.22 1.88
N PHE A 69 -15.36 10.78 0.92
CA PHE A 69 -16.02 12.08 1.06
C PHE A 69 -17.31 11.94 1.88
N GLU A 70 -17.73 13.02 2.53
CA GLU A 70 -18.96 13.05 3.36
C GLU A 70 -20.24 12.86 2.52
N ASP A 71 -20.21 13.31 1.26
CA ASP A 71 -21.31 13.24 0.31
C ASP A 71 -21.27 12.02 -0.62
N ASP A 72 -20.21 11.19 -0.55
CA ASP A 72 -19.99 10.07 -1.45
C ASP A 72 -19.41 8.84 -0.70
N VAL A 73 -20.30 8.02 -0.16
CA VAL A 73 -19.94 6.86 0.68
C VAL A 73 -19.23 5.79 -0.15
N GLY A 74 -18.07 5.34 0.33
CA GLY A 74 -17.24 4.33 -0.35
C GLY A 74 -16.29 4.90 -1.40
N SER A 75 -16.31 6.21 -1.62
CA SER A 75 -15.34 6.91 -2.47
C SER A 75 -13.91 6.88 -1.90
N ASN A 76 -12.96 7.34 -2.72
CA ASN A 76 -11.58 7.59 -2.33
C ASN A 76 -11.31 9.10 -2.35
N ASN A 77 -11.03 9.67 -1.18
CA ASN A 77 -10.82 11.11 -0.99
C ASN A 77 -9.38 11.59 -1.22
N SER A 78 -8.47 10.72 -1.67
CA SER A 78 -7.04 11.04 -1.87
C SER A 78 -6.50 10.75 -3.28
N GLY A 79 -7.18 9.87 -4.02
CA GLY A 79 -6.75 9.43 -5.36
C GLY A 79 -5.56 8.48 -5.33
N TYR A 80 -5.21 8.00 -4.14
CA TYR A 80 -4.14 7.06 -3.90
C TYR A 80 -4.69 5.64 -3.72
N TYR A 81 -4.03 4.67 -4.32
CA TYR A 81 -4.41 3.26 -4.23
C TYR A 81 -3.21 2.39 -3.89
N GLU A 82 -3.46 1.33 -3.13
CA GLU A 82 -2.49 0.28 -2.88
C GLU A 82 -2.95 -1.01 -3.57
N LEU A 83 -2.00 -1.76 -4.11
CA LEU A 83 -2.29 -3.01 -4.79
C LEU A 83 -2.71 -4.06 -3.76
N ALA A 84 -3.99 -4.46 -3.82
CA ALA A 84 -4.55 -5.44 -2.90
C ALA A 84 -4.48 -6.88 -3.43
N ALA A 85 -4.64 -7.07 -4.74
CA ALA A 85 -4.63 -8.39 -5.35
C ALA A 85 -4.21 -8.32 -6.83
N VAL A 86 -3.73 -9.44 -7.37
CA VAL A 86 -3.38 -9.63 -8.78
C VAL A 86 -4.00 -10.93 -9.26
N LEU A 87 -4.80 -10.84 -10.32
CA LEU A 87 -5.27 -12.02 -11.05
C LEU A 87 -4.38 -12.23 -12.27
N THR A 88 -3.79 -13.40 -12.39
CA THR A 88 -2.84 -13.75 -13.45
C THR A 88 -3.35 -14.93 -14.26
N HIS A 89 -3.16 -14.89 -15.57
CA HIS A 89 -3.43 -16.01 -16.46
C HIS A 89 -2.11 -16.65 -16.88
N LYS A 90 -1.97 -17.97 -16.69
CA LYS A 90 -0.75 -18.71 -17.04
C LYS A 90 -1.01 -19.67 -18.19
N GLY A 91 -0.70 -19.26 -19.41
CA GLY A 91 -0.84 -20.10 -20.59
C GLY A 91 -1.12 -19.29 -21.85
N ARG A 92 -1.00 -19.93 -23.00
CA ARG A 92 -1.37 -19.35 -24.31
C ARG A 92 -2.85 -19.53 -24.64
N SER A 93 -3.52 -20.47 -23.97
CA SER A 93 -4.93 -20.82 -24.16
C SER A 93 -5.71 -20.53 -22.88
N SER A 94 -7.00 -20.24 -23.01
CA SER A 94 -7.94 -20.01 -21.89
C SER A 94 -8.35 -21.30 -21.15
N SER A 95 -7.64 -22.40 -21.37
CA SER A 95 -7.96 -23.73 -20.84
C SER A 95 -7.45 -23.98 -19.42
N SER A 96 -6.58 -23.09 -18.91
CA SER A 96 -6.08 -23.12 -17.54
C SER A 96 -6.77 -22.04 -16.69
N GLY A 97 -7.17 -22.40 -15.48
CA GLY A 97 -7.75 -21.45 -14.52
C GLY A 97 -6.78 -20.31 -14.15
N PRO A 98 -7.29 -19.15 -13.74
CA PRO A 98 -6.46 -18.02 -13.35
C PRO A 98 -5.82 -18.24 -11.98
N THR A 99 -4.55 -17.86 -11.85
CA THR A 99 -3.83 -17.85 -10.57
C THR A 99 -3.99 -16.48 -9.90
N SER A 100 -4.42 -16.47 -8.64
CA SER A 100 -4.61 -15.22 -7.88
C SER A 100 -3.52 -15.00 -6.84
N TRP A 101 -3.17 -13.74 -6.61
CA TRP A 101 -2.23 -13.31 -5.58
C TRP A 101 -2.91 -12.23 -4.74
N VAL A 102 -2.81 -12.29 -3.41
CA VAL A 102 -3.45 -11.32 -2.50
C VAL A 102 -2.40 -10.78 -1.52
N ALA A 103 -2.40 -9.46 -1.35
CA ALA A 103 -1.57 -8.78 -0.36
C ALA A 103 -2.12 -8.99 1.05
N LEU A 104 -1.25 -9.39 1.97
CA LEU A 104 -1.57 -9.56 3.38
C LEU A 104 -1.20 -8.28 4.15
N LYS A 105 -1.84 -8.09 5.31
CA LYS A 105 -1.66 -6.89 6.14
C LYS A 105 -0.24 -6.70 6.68
N ASN A 106 0.57 -7.76 6.71
CA ASN A 106 1.98 -7.74 7.12
C ASN A 106 2.94 -7.41 5.95
N GLY A 107 2.43 -7.14 4.75
CA GLY A 107 3.24 -6.88 3.56
C GLY A 107 3.68 -8.13 2.79
N GLU A 108 3.32 -9.32 3.27
CA GLU A 108 3.51 -10.59 2.54
C GLU A 108 2.45 -10.76 1.45
N TRP A 109 2.70 -11.69 0.52
CA TRP A 109 1.76 -12.06 -0.53
C TRP A 109 1.38 -13.54 -0.41
N ALA A 110 0.09 -13.82 -0.56
CA ALA A 110 -0.43 -15.18 -0.64
C ALA A 110 -0.79 -15.52 -2.08
N LYS A 111 -0.31 -16.66 -2.57
CA LYS A 111 -0.76 -17.24 -3.85
C LYS A 111 -1.94 -18.17 -3.58
N LEU A 112 -3.03 -17.94 -4.29
CA LEU A 112 -4.18 -18.84 -4.33
C LEU A 112 -4.15 -19.59 -5.67
N ASP A 113 -3.75 -20.87 -5.58
CA ASP A 113 -3.91 -21.85 -6.67
C ASP A 113 -5.08 -22.76 -6.29
N GLU A 114 -5.87 -23.23 -7.25
CA GLU A 114 -7.26 -23.76 -7.12
C GLU A 114 -7.47 -24.92 -6.10
N THR A 115 -6.45 -25.37 -5.38
CA THR A 115 -6.54 -26.35 -4.29
C THR A 115 -5.64 -26.08 -3.08
N ARG A 116 -4.78 -25.04 -3.07
CA ARG A 116 -3.84 -24.77 -1.96
C ARG A 116 -3.52 -23.29 -1.77
N LEU A 117 -3.56 -22.84 -0.51
CA LEU A 117 -2.97 -21.57 -0.08
C LEU A 117 -1.47 -21.75 0.09
N LEU A 118 -0.66 -21.01 -0.67
CA LEU A 118 0.81 -21.02 -0.54
C LEU A 118 1.29 -19.61 -0.19
N ARG A 119 2.07 -19.45 0.88
CA ARG A 119 2.77 -18.19 1.15
C ARG A 119 3.98 -18.10 0.23
N THR A 120 4.39 -16.88 -0.13
CA THR A 120 5.59 -16.68 -0.95
C THR A 120 6.86 -17.24 -0.32
N GLU A 121 6.90 -17.39 1.00
CA GLU A 121 8.02 -17.98 1.75
C GLU A 121 8.10 -19.51 1.62
N ASP A 122 7.00 -20.19 1.26
CA ASP A 122 6.93 -21.65 1.13
C ASP A 122 7.38 -22.15 -0.26
N GLN A 123 8.00 -21.28 -1.07
CA GLN A 123 8.41 -21.56 -2.46
C GLN A 123 9.95 -21.65 -2.64
N TYR A 124 10.72 -21.69 -1.56
CA TYR A 124 12.17 -21.92 -1.56
C TYR A 124 12.60 -22.94 -0.50
#